data_AF-A0A9C8TYJ2-F1
#
_entry.id   AF-A0A9C8TYJ2-F1
#
_cell.length_a   1.000
_cell.length_b   1.000
_cell.length_c   1.000
_cell.angle_alpha   90.00
_cell.angle_beta   90.00
_cell.angle_gamma   90.00
#
_symmetry.space_group_name_H-M   'P 1'
#
loop_
_entity.id
_entity.type
_entity.pdbx_description
1 polymer ?
#
loop_
_entity_poly.entity_id
_entity_poly.type
_entity_poly.pdbx_seq_one_letter_code
_entity_poly.pdbx_strand_id
1 'polypeptide(L)'
;MPWRRKPPEAVLRHYAPWCNEWVQKGSSWILQWDMASLRHYYLYHLLLHEVGHFNHPFHNSWKRREDSAEDFALTWARRLGALE
;
A
#
# COMPACT_ATOMS: atom_id res chain seq x y z
N MET A 1 -1.14 -11.11 -0.85
CA MET A 1 -1.24 -12.51 -0.39
C MET A 1 -2.04 -13.32 -1.39
N PRO A 2 -1.65 -14.56 -1.69
CA PRO A 2 -2.43 -15.47 -2.53
C PRO A 2 -3.65 -16.03 -1.78
N TRP A 3 -4.81 -16.03 -2.44
CA TRP A 3 -6.07 -16.53 -1.91
C TRP A 3 -6.32 -17.95 -2.39
N ARG A 4 -6.58 -18.90 -1.49
CA ARG A 4 -6.83 -20.31 -1.88
C ARG A 4 -8.14 -20.53 -2.65
N ARG A 5 -9.06 -19.58 -2.61
CA ARG A 5 -10.34 -19.55 -3.33
C ARG A 5 -10.51 -18.16 -3.92
N LYS A 6 -11.46 -18.00 -4.86
CA LYS A 6 -11.78 -16.67 -5.38
C LYS A 6 -12.07 -15.71 -4.20
N PRO A 7 -11.45 -14.53 -4.16
CA PRO A 7 -11.67 -13.59 -3.06
C PRO A 7 -13.14 -13.22 -2.93
N PRO A 8 -13.62 -12.91 -1.71
CA PRO A 8 -14.97 -12.40 -1.51
C PRO A 8 -15.22 -11.11 -2.30
N GLU A 9 -16.47 -10.87 -2.68
CA GLU A 9 -16.85 -9.68 -3.48
C GLU A 9 -16.43 -8.36 -2.82
N ALA A 10 -16.48 -8.27 -1.48
CA ALA A 10 -16.01 -7.10 -0.75
C ALA A 10 -14.52 -6.81 -1.00
N VAL A 11 -13.69 -7.85 -1.14
CA VAL A 11 -12.26 -7.72 -1.46
C VAL A 11 -12.08 -7.29 -2.90
N LEU A 12 -12.85 -7.86 -3.83
CA LEU A 12 -12.80 -7.46 -5.24
C LEU A 12 -13.15 -5.97 -5.39
N ARG A 13 -14.25 -5.53 -4.77
CA ARG A 13 -14.67 -4.12 -4.77
C ARG A 13 -13.67 -3.20 -4.09
N HIS A 14 -13.02 -3.65 -3.02
CA HIS A 14 -11.98 -2.86 -2.36
C HIS A 14 -10.86 -2.55 -3.33
N TYR A 15 -10.32 -3.55 -4.03
CA TYR A 15 -9.17 -3.37 -4.91
C TYR A 15 -9.50 -2.79 -6.29
N ALA A 16 -10.73 -2.97 -6.78
CA ALA A 16 -11.17 -2.56 -8.13
C ALA A 16 -10.79 -1.13 -8.56
N PRO A 17 -10.80 -0.09 -7.69
CA PRO A 17 -10.37 1.26 -8.08
C PRO A 17 -8.90 1.38 -8.48
N TRP A 18 -8.05 0.43 -8.07
CA TRP A 18 -6.61 0.47 -8.32
C TRP A 18 -6.13 -0.70 -9.17
N CYS A 19 -6.70 -1.89 -8.99
CA CYS A 19 -6.36 -3.07 -9.77
C CYS A 19 -7.51 -4.08 -9.77
N ASN A 20 -7.90 -4.55 -10.95
CA ASN A 20 -8.93 -5.56 -11.14
C ASN A 20 -8.42 -6.85 -11.81
N GLU A 21 -7.10 -6.95 -12.01
CA GLU A 21 -6.45 -8.06 -12.70
C GLU A 21 -6.26 -9.25 -11.76
N TRP A 22 -7.35 -9.97 -11.50
CA TRP A 22 -7.35 -11.19 -10.70
C TRP A 22 -7.02 -12.41 -11.57
N VAL A 23 -5.91 -13.07 -11.26
CA VAL A 23 -5.43 -14.23 -12.01
C VAL A 23 -5.43 -15.46 -11.10
N GLN A 24 -5.97 -16.57 -11.60
CA GLN A 24 -5.84 -17.85 -10.94
C GLN A 24 -4.52 -18.51 -11.34
N LYS A 25 -3.59 -18.66 -10.39
CA LYS A 25 -2.35 -19.44 -10.54
C LYS A 25 -2.45 -20.72 -9.73
N GLY A 26 -2.63 -21.85 -10.44
CA GLY A 26 -2.84 -23.15 -9.82
C GLY A 26 -4.07 -23.17 -8.92
N SER A 27 -3.88 -23.48 -7.64
CA SER A 27 -4.94 -23.50 -6.62
C SER A 27 -5.17 -22.15 -5.94
N SER A 28 -4.52 -21.08 -6.38
CA SER A 28 -4.60 -19.77 -5.73
C SER A 28 -5.01 -18.66 -6.69
N TRP A 29 -5.73 -17.68 -6.17
CA TRP A 29 -6.06 -16.42 -6.80
C TRP A 29 -5.10 -15.34 -6.33
N ILE A 30 -4.52 -14.61 -7.26
CA ILE A 30 -3.64 -13.49 -6.99
C ILE A 30 -4.13 -12.25 -7.71
N LEU A 31 -3.95 -11.09 -7.07
CA LEU A 31 -4.12 -9.80 -7.72
C LEU A 31 -2.79 -9.47 -8.40
N GLN A 32 -2.80 -9.40 -9.72
CA GLN A 32 -1.63 -9.11 -10.52
C GLN A 32 -1.52 -7.61 -10.73
N TRP A 33 -0.45 -7.01 -10.22
CA TRP A 33 -0.24 -5.57 -10.31
C TRP A 33 0.67 -5.24 -11.48
N ASP A 34 0.29 -4.24 -12.27
CA ASP A 34 1.27 -3.45 -13.01
C ASP A 34 1.88 -2.37 -12.09
N MET A 35 3.04 -1.87 -12.49
CA MET A 35 3.80 -0.93 -11.66
C MET A 35 3.09 0.42 -11.47
N ALA A 36 2.31 0.89 -12.44
CA ALA A 36 1.62 2.17 -12.34
C ALA A 36 0.48 2.09 -11.33
N SER A 37 -0.33 1.03 -11.42
CA SER A 37 -1.42 0.75 -10.49
C SER A 37 -0.94 0.54 -9.06
N LEU A 38 0.16 -0.21 -8.88
CA LEU A 38 0.76 -0.43 -7.57
C LEU A 38 1.28 0.88 -6.95
N ARG A 39 1.95 1.71 -7.76
CA ARG A 39 2.44 3.02 -7.31
C ARG A 39 1.29 3.92 -6.89
N HIS A 40 0.21 3.97 -7.66
CA HIS A 40 -0.96 4.78 -7.33
C HIS A 40 -1.62 4.30 -6.03
N TYR A 41 -1.85 2.99 -5.89
CA TYR A 41 -2.38 2.38 -4.66
C TYR A 41 -1.53 2.77 -3.45
N TYR A 42 -0.20 2.62 -3.56
CA TYR A 42 0.73 2.91 -2.48
C TYR A 42 0.70 4.39 -2.08
N LEU A 43 0.83 5.30 -3.05
CA LEU A 43 0.84 6.74 -2.78
C LEU A 43 -0.47 7.23 -2.16
N TYR A 44 -1.61 6.71 -2.63
CA TYR A 44 -2.91 7.07 -2.07
C TYR A 44 -3.05 6.65 -0.60
N HIS A 45 -2.67 5.42 -0.26
CA HIS A 45 -2.75 4.94 1.11
C HIS A 45 -1.71 5.59 2.03
N LEU A 46 -0.52 5.91 1.50
CA LEU A 46 0.48 6.69 2.22
C LEU A 46 -0.07 8.09 2.54
N LEU A 47 -0.69 8.77 1.57
CA LEU A 47 -1.31 10.07 1.82
C LEU A 47 -2.38 9.99 2.92
N LEU A 48 -3.26 8.99 2.88
CA LEU A 48 -4.26 8.78 3.94
C LEU A 48 -3.63 8.53 5.30
N HIS A 49 -2.49 7.81 5.35
CA HIS A 49 -1.72 7.60 6.58
C HIS A 49 -1.21 8.93 7.13
N GLU A 50 -0.58 9.76 6.30
CA GLU A 50 -0.07 11.08 6.71
C GLU A 50 -1.21 12.01 7.16
N VAL A 51 -2.32 12.05 6.43
CA VAL A 51 -3.54 12.80 6.84
C VAL A 51 -4.09 12.29 8.18
N GLY A 52 -4.00 10.98 8.42
CA GLY A 52 -4.39 10.36 9.68
C GLY A 52 -3.55 10.86 10.87
N HIS A 53 -2.26 11.13 10.68
CA HIS A 53 -1.40 11.69 11.74
C HIS A 53 -1.86 13.08 12.17
N PHE A 54 -2.26 13.96 11.25
CA PHE A 54 -2.75 15.29 11.58
C PHE A 54 -4.06 15.28 12.40
N ASN A 55 -4.90 14.27 12.21
CA ASN A 55 -6.24 14.21 12.80
C ASN A 55 -6.31 13.47 14.15
N HIS A 56 -5.21 12.92 14.68
CA HIS A 56 -5.23 12.08 15.88
C HIS A 56 -4.65 12.78 17.14
N PRO A 57 -5.48 13.31 18.06
CA PRO A 57 -5.02 14.14 19.19
C PRO A 57 -4.20 13.40 20.27
N PHE A 58 -4.30 12.07 20.39
CA PHE A 58 -3.60 11.27 21.42
C PHE A 58 -2.22 10.73 21.00
N HIS A 59 -1.75 11.16 19.84
CA HIS A 59 -0.64 10.52 19.15
C HIS A 59 0.48 11.51 18.79
N ASN A 60 0.43 12.68 19.43
CA ASN A 60 1.32 13.84 19.31
C ASN A 60 2.75 13.65 19.85
N SER A 61 3.28 12.43 19.97
CA SER A 61 4.75 12.27 20.01
C SER A 61 5.27 12.07 18.60
N TRP A 62 5.47 13.20 17.92
CA TRP A 62 6.11 13.33 16.60
C TRP A 62 7.29 12.34 16.41
N LYS A 63 8.11 12.22 17.46
CA LYS A 63 9.36 11.45 17.52
C LYS A 63 9.27 9.93 17.33
N ARG A 64 8.10 9.27 17.43
CA ARG A 64 8.00 7.79 17.26
C ARG A 64 7.39 7.37 15.92
N ARG A 65 6.87 8.30 15.13
CA ARG A 65 6.09 8.04 13.91
C ARG A 65 6.85 8.39 12.65
N GLU A 66 7.48 9.55 12.63
CA GLU A 66 8.40 9.97 11.56
C GLU A 66 9.49 8.93 11.38
N ASP A 67 10.14 8.49 12.46
CA ASP A 67 11.22 7.50 12.41
C ASP A 67 10.88 6.16 11.71
N SER A 68 9.61 5.76 11.59
CA SER A 68 9.24 4.51 10.88
C SER A 68 8.72 4.75 9.46
N ALA A 69 7.88 5.76 9.26
CA ALA A 69 7.34 6.07 7.93
C ALA A 69 8.41 6.75 7.05
N GLU A 70 9.17 7.67 7.62
CA GLU A 70 10.25 8.39 6.97
C GLU A 70 11.44 7.47 6.72
N ASP A 71 11.84 6.60 7.67
CA ASP A 71 12.89 5.59 7.43
C ASP A 71 12.49 4.58 6.35
N PHE A 72 11.23 4.16 6.29
CA PHE A 72 10.74 3.28 5.21
C PHE A 72 10.78 3.99 3.86
N ALA A 73 10.28 5.23 3.78
CA ALA A 73 10.27 6.03 2.56
C ALA A 73 11.70 6.36 2.08
N LEU A 74 12.59 6.77 2.99
CA LEU A 74 14.01 7.06 2.72
C LEU A 74 14.77 5.80 2.34
N THR A 75 14.53 4.67 3.01
CA THR A 75 15.13 3.38 2.66
C THR A 75 14.77 2.98 1.23
N TRP A 76 13.50 3.13 0.84
CA TRP A 76 13.07 2.82 -0.52
C TRP A 76 13.56 3.84 -1.54
N ALA A 77 13.55 5.13 -1.21
CA ALA A 77 14.09 6.17 -2.09
C ALA A 77 15.59 5.98 -2.36
N ARG A 78 16.39 5.59 -1.36
CA ARG A 78 17.79 5.19 -1.54
C ARG A 78 17.94 3.92 -2.37
N ARG A 79 17.16 2.87 -2.10
CA ARG A 79 17.19 1.62 -2.89
C ARG A 79 16.81 1.84 -4.35
N LEU A 80 16.00 2.85 -4.65
CA LEU A 80 15.56 3.21 -5.99
C LEU A 80 16.45 4.27 -6.65
N GLY A 81 17.50 4.76 -5.98
CA GLY A 81 18.39 5.80 -6.51
C GLY A 81 17.73 7.17 -6.69
N ALA A 82 16.62 7.44 -5.98
CA ALA A 82 15.88 8.70 -6.08
C ALA A 82 16.42 9.82 -5.18
N LEU A 83 17.40 9.49 -4.33
CA LEU A 83 18.12 10.42 -3.47
C LEU A 83 19.60 10.30 -3.84
N GLU A 84 20.04 11.13 -4.78
CA GLU A 84 21.45 11.45 -5.02
C GLU A 84 21.97 12.45 -3.98
#